data_AF-A0A924GNI4-F1
#
_entry.id   AF-A0A924GNI4-F1
#
_cell.length_a   1.000
_cell.length_b   1.000
_cell.length_c   1.000
_cell.angle_alpha   90.00
_cell.angle_beta   90.00
_cell.angle_gamma   90.00
#
_symmetry.space_group_name_H-M   'P 1'
#
loop_
_entity.id
_entity.type
_entity.pdbx_description
1 polymer ?
#
loop_
_entity_poly.entity_id
_entity_poly.type
_entity_poly.pdbx_seq_one_letter_code
_entity_poly.pdbx_strand_id
1 'polypeptide(L)'
;MTRWLLLWVSVALLGGCAAPGPRTTIVSQDKLQTLLAARFPYTGKIGPLFELQAQAPQLRLLPVQNRLGTAIQVQITERLTHMVFNGLLDVDYGVQFEPGDQTLRMVDVHVNTFSLTGVPERYQAVVQGLAPQLAERLMDGLKLHQISAKDMAVVNGWGYEPGGIDVTAAGLRITLNPKKSP
;
A
#
# COMPACT_ATOMS: atom_id res chain seq x y z
N MET A 1 -68.41 11.36 42.75
CA MET A 1 -68.70 12.08 41.49
C MET A 1 -67.53 13.03 41.20
N THR A 2 -66.46 12.54 40.57
CA THR A 2 -66.12 12.64 39.13
C THR A 2 -65.22 13.85 38.81
N ARG A 3 -64.12 13.59 38.07
CA ARG A 3 -63.31 14.50 37.22
C ARG A 3 -62.18 15.25 37.94
N TRP A 4 -60.96 15.36 37.44
CA TRP A 4 -60.26 14.78 36.29
C TRP A 4 -58.76 15.11 36.48
N LEU A 5 -57.89 14.20 36.03
CA LEU A 5 -56.43 14.33 35.91
C LEU A 5 -55.98 15.60 35.15
N LEU A 6 -54.74 16.04 35.40
CA LEU A 6 -53.67 16.08 34.38
C LEU A 6 -52.32 16.46 35.02
N LEU A 7 -51.54 15.43 35.33
CA LEU A 7 -50.09 15.50 35.52
C LEU A 7 -49.44 15.83 34.17
N TRP A 8 -48.82 17.00 34.05
CA TRP A 8 -47.91 17.31 32.95
C TRP A 8 -46.56 16.65 33.24
N VAL A 9 -46.36 15.44 32.71
CA VAL A 9 -45.04 14.81 32.65
C VAL A 9 -44.31 15.35 31.43
N SER A 10 -43.24 16.09 31.69
CA SER A 10 -42.26 16.52 30.71
C SER A 10 -41.56 15.32 30.09
N VAL A 11 -41.65 15.15 28.77
CA VAL A 11 -40.77 14.26 28.02
C VAL A 11 -39.86 15.12 27.16
N ALA A 12 -38.66 15.40 27.67
CA ALA A 12 -37.57 15.93 26.87
C ALA A 12 -37.02 14.78 26.01
N LEU A 13 -37.32 14.80 24.72
CA LEU A 13 -36.74 13.90 23.73
C LEU A 13 -35.27 14.27 23.52
N LEU A 14 -34.37 13.54 24.19
CA LEU A 14 -32.95 13.49 23.83
C LEU A 14 -32.80 12.68 22.54
N GLY A 15 -32.95 13.35 21.40
CA GLY A 15 -32.58 12.82 20.09
C GLY A 15 -31.06 12.80 19.94
N GLY A 16 -30.40 11.79 20.50
CA GLY A 16 -28.99 11.52 20.22
C GLY A 16 -28.83 10.91 18.84
N CYS A 17 -28.63 11.74 17.81
CA CYS A 17 -28.13 11.26 16.52
C CYS A 17 -26.70 10.78 16.70
N ALA A 18 -26.50 9.47 16.90
CA ALA A 18 -25.19 8.86 16.79
C ALA A 18 -24.72 9.02 15.34
N ALA A 19 -23.80 9.96 15.11
CA ALA A 19 -23.14 10.08 13.82
C ALA A 19 -22.44 8.75 13.48
N PRO A 20 -22.49 8.28 12.23
CA PRO A 20 -21.80 7.05 11.84
C PRO A 20 -20.30 7.16 12.17
N GLY A 21 -19.76 6.19 12.91
CA GLY A 21 -18.35 6.15 13.29
C GLY A 21 -17.45 5.53 12.20
N PRO A 22 -16.12 5.58 12.36
CA PRO A 22 -15.18 4.98 11.42
C PRO A 22 -15.40 3.48 11.22
N ARG A 23 -15.18 2.99 10.00
CA ARG A 23 -15.25 1.56 9.66
C ARG A 23 -13.87 1.05 9.29
N THR A 24 -13.53 -0.17 9.70
CA THR A 24 -12.22 -0.77 9.40
C THR A 24 -12.38 -2.10 8.70
N THR A 25 -11.60 -2.31 7.65
CA THR A 25 -11.49 -3.59 6.94
C THR A 25 -10.05 -4.06 6.99
N ILE A 26 -9.82 -5.35 7.25
CA ILE A 26 -8.48 -5.95 7.27
C ILE A 26 -8.31 -6.84 6.04
N VAL A 27 -7.23 -6.64 5.31
CA VAL A 27 -6.78 -7.51 4.22
C VAL A 27 -5.65 -8.37 4.74
N SER A 28 -5.86 -9.68 4.86
CA SER A 28 -4.88 -10.62 5.43
C SER A 28 -3.59 -10.70 4.60
N GLN A 29 -2.50 -11.14 5.23
CA GLN A 29 -1.21 -11.34 4.55
C GLN A 29 -1.34 -12.24 3.33
N ASP A 30 -2.00 -13.39 3.46
CA ASP A 30 -2.16 -14.35 2.36
C ASP A 30 -2.93 -13.75 1.18
N LYS A 31 -3.97 -12.95 1.48
CA LYS A 31 -4.73 -12.25 0.46
C LYS A 31 -3.88 -11.17 -0.23
N LEU A 32 -3.09 -10.40 0.52
CA LEU A 32 -2.14 -9.43 -0.05
C LEU A 32 -1.10 -10.13 -0.93
N GLN A 33 -0.51 -11.22 -0.45
CA GLN A 33 0.45 -12.05 -1.19
C GLN A 33 -0.16 -12.57 -2.50
N THR A 34 -1.40 -13.05 -2.46
CA THR A 34 -2.11 -13.55 -3.65
C THR A 34 -2.36 -12.43 -4.65
N LEU A 35 -2.85 -11.27 -4.19
CA LEU A 35 -3.12 -10.11 -5.04
C LEU A 35 -1.84 -9.54 -5.66
N LEU A 36 -0.74 -9.58 -4.91
CA LEU A 36 0.57 -9.14 -5.36
C LEU A 36 1.14 -10.10 -6.41
N ALA A 37 1.18 -11.40 -6.08
CA ALA A 37 1.71 -12.45 -6.96
C ALA A 37 0.99 -12.54 -8.31
N ALA A 38 -0.30 -12.22 -8.37
CA ALA A 38 -1.09 -12.22 -9.61
C ALA A 38 -0.58 -11.23 -10.69
N ARG A 39 0.30 -10.29 -10.31
CA ARG A 39 0.90 -9.31 -11.23
C ARG A 39 2.29 -9.68 -11.71
N PHE A 40 2.79 -10.83 -11.28
CA PHE A 40 4.13 -11.32 -11.58
C PHE A 40 4.05 -12.60 -12.43
N PRO A 41 5.09 -12.91 -13.23
CA PRO A 41 6.33 -12.15 -13.40
C PRO A 41 6.08 -10.79 -14.06
N TYR A 42 6.78 -9.77 -13.59
CA TYR A 42 6.71 -8.42 -14.13
C TYR A 42 7.91 -8.19 -15.04
N THR A 43 7.67 -7.66 -16.25
CA THR A 43 8.73 -7.22 -17.15
C THR A 43 8.55 -5.74 -17.45
N GLY A 44 9.61 -4.96 -17.26
CA GLY A 44 9.62 -3.52 -17.45
C GLY A 44 10.95 -3.01 -17.99
N LYS A 45 10.95 -1.79 -18.53
CA LYS A 45 12.17 -1.13 -19.00
C LYS A 45 12.66 -0.14 -17.95
N ILE A 46 13.96 -0.18 -17.65
CA ILE A 46 14.62 0.81 -16.79
C ILE A 46 15.51 1.67 -17.67
N GLY A 47 14.95 2.79 -18.14
CA GLY A 47 15.62 3.65 -19.11
C GLY A 47 15.81 2.96 -20.47
N PRO A 48 16.75 3.45 -21.31
CA PRO A 48 16.89 2.98 -22.69
C PRO A 48 17.65 1.65 -22.83
N LEU A 49 18.56 1.34 -21.90
CA LEU A 49 19.54 0.25 -22.04
C LEU A 49 19.20 -0.99 -21.23
N PHE A 50 18.35 -0.89 -20.21
CA PHE A 50 18.10 -2.00 -19.30
C PHE A 50 16.65 -2.47 -19.35
N GLU A 51 16.49 -3.79 -19.34
CA GLU A 51 15.23 -4.47 -19.12
C GLU A 51 15.26 -5.17 -17.76
N LEU A 52 14.18 -5.05 -17.01
CA LEU A 52 13.99 -5.67 -15.70
C LEU A 52 12.92 -6.75 -15.84
N GLN A 53 13.24 -7.94 -15.36
CA GLN A 53 12.26 -8.96 -15.03
C GLN A 53 12.26 -9.16 -13.51
N ALA A 54 11.10 -9.05 -12.88
CA ALA A 54 10.92 -9.33 -11.46
C ALA A 54 10.04 -10.56 -11.28
N GLN A 55 10.42 -11.43 -10.36
CA GLN A 55 9.64 -12.60 -9.97
C GLN A 55 8.62 -12.25 -8.89
N ALA A 56 7.69 -13.17 -8.63
CA ALA A 56 6.69 -12.99 -7.58
C ALA A 56 7.38 -12.71 -6.24
N PRO A 57 7.12 -11.55 -5.61
CA PRO A 57 7.77 -11.15 -4.38
C PRO A 57 7.19 -11.90 -3.17
N GLN A 58 7.96 -12.03 -2.11
CA GLN A 58 7.50 -12.52 -0.81
C GLN A 58 7.20 -11.35 0.12
N LEU A 59 5.95 -11.23 0.55
CA LEU A 59 5.45 -10.17 1.42
C LEU A 59 5.58 -10.56 2.91
N ARG A 60 5.99 -9.59 3.73
CA ARG A 60 6.05 -9.67 5.20
C ARG A 60 5.33 -8.48 5.81
N LEU A 61 4.69 -8.69 6.94
CA LEU A 61 4.07 -7.62 7.73
C LEU A 61 5.03 -7.18 8.84
N LEU A 62 5.33 -5.88 8.92
CA LEU A 62 6.19 -5.29 9.94
C LEU A 62 5.36 -4.32 10.81
N PRO A 63 4.47 -4.84 11.68
CA PRO A 63 3.48 -4.01 12.36
C PRO A 63 4.09 -3.01 13.36
N VAL A 64 5.22 -3.36 13.98
CA VAL A 64 5.92 -2.47 14.92
C VAL A 64 6.43 -1.21 14.21
N GLN A 65 6.82 -1.32 12.94
CA GLN A 65 7.27 -0.18 12.13
C GLN A 65 6.15 0.43 11.28
N ASN A 66 4.93 -0.13 11.33
CA ASN A 66 3.83 0.20 10.42
C ASN A 66 4.22 0.08 8.93
N ARG A 67 4.94 -1.00 8.56
CA ARG A 67 5.51 -1.18 7.21
C ARG A 67 5.22 -2.56 6.62
N LEU A 68 5.24 -2.63 5.30
CA LEU A 68 5.31 -3.88 4.54
C LEU A 68 6.75 -4.12 4.14
N GLY A 69 7.20 -5.37 4.26
CA GLY A 69 8.46 -5.83 3.71
C GLY A 69 8.24 -6.69 2.48
N THR A 70 9.08 -6.54 1.45
CA THR A 70 9.06 -7.40 0.26
C THR A 70 10.45 -7.83 -0.16
N ALA A 71 10.64 -9.14 -0.31
CA ALA A 71 11.82 -9.72 -0.94
C ALA A 71 11.49 -10.15 -2.37
N ILE A 72 12.29 -9.71 -3.35
CA ILE A 72 12.03 -9.88 -4.77
C ILE A 72 13.30 -10.37 -5.46
N GLN A 73 13.18 -11.45 -6.24
CA GLN A 73 14.23 -11.85 -7.17
C GLN A 73 14.06 -11.08 -8.47
N VAL A 74 15.15 -10.48 -8.93
CA VAL A 74 15.16 -9.65 -10.14
C VAL A 74 16.22 -10.16 -11.11
N GLN A 75 15.96 -9.97 -12.39
CA GLN A 75 16.91 -10.16 -13.47
C GLN A 75 16.96 -8.88 -14.29
N ILE A 76 18.16 -8.36 -14.52
CA ILE A 76 18.41 -7.15 -15.29
C ILE A 76 19.20 -7.54 -16.53
N THR A 77 18.68 -7.19 -17.70
CA THR A 77 19.33 -7.46 -18.98
C THR A 77 19.76 -6.14 -19.62
N GLU A 78 21.05 -6.03 -19.94
CA GLU A 78 21.60 -4.91 -20.70
C GLU A 78 21.44 -5.18 -22.20
N ARG A 79 20.82 -4.27 -22.93
CA ARG A 79 20.30 -4.52 -24.29
C ARG A 79 21.36 -4.44 -25.40
N LEU A 80 22.50 -3.78 -25.18
CA LEU A 80 23.56 -3.68 -26.20
C LEU A 80 24.40 -4.96 -26.27
N THR A 81 24.76 -5.50 -25.12
CA THR A 81 25.66 -6.65 -24.96
C THR A 81 24.92 -7.94 -24.56
N HIS A 82 23.63 -7.85 -24.24
CA HIS A 82 22.81 -8.95 -23.72
C HIS A 82 23.38 -9.55 -22.42
N MET A 83 24.14 -8.77 -21.65
CA MET A 83 24.59 -9.17 -20.33
C MET A 83 23.41 -9.26 -19.38
N VAL A 84 23.33 -10.37 -18.65
CA VAL A 84 22.27 -10.66 -17.70
C VAL A 84 22.84 -10.63 -16.29
N PHE A 85 22.19 -9.88 -15.40
CA PHE A 85 22.53 -9.77 -13.99
C PHE A 85 21.35 -10.29 -13.16
N ASN A 86 21.59 -11.27 -12.29
CA ASN A 86 20.56 -11.77 -11.37
C ASN A 86 20.77 -11.13 -10.01
N GLY A 87 19.68 -10.73 -9.36
CA GLY A 87 19.74 -10.01 -8.10
C GLY A 87 18.62 -10.35 -7.14
N LEU A 88 18.84 -9.92 -5.90
CA LEU A 88 17.87 -9.94 -4.83
C LEU A 88 17.70 -8.50 -4.33
N LEU A 89 16.45 -8.08 -4.22
CA LEU A 89 16.04 -6.81 -3.63
C LEU A 89 15.15 -7.09 -2.42
N ASP A 90 15.55 -6.59 -1.26
CA ASP A 90 14.74 -6.60 -0.05
C ASP A 90 14.46 -5.16 0.38
N VAL A 91 13.18 -4.82 0.47
CA VAL A 91 12.72 -3.46 0.78
C VAL A 91 11.64 -3.47 1.84
N ASP A 92 11.63 -2.42 2.66
CA ASP A 92 10.53 -2.12 3.57
C ASP A 92 9.94 -0.75 3.23
N TYR A 93 8.62 -0.61 3.26
CA TYR A 93 7.93 0.61 2.88
C TYR A 93 6.62 0.81 3.63
N GLY A 94 6.24 2.08 3.81
CA GLY A 94 4.90 2.46 4.23
C GLY A 94 3.91 2.38 3.07
N VAL A 95 2.62 2.34 3.37
CA VAL A 95 1.55 2.39 2.37
C VAL A 95 0.66 3.58 2.66
N GLN A 96 0.50 4.45 1.66
CA GLN A 96 -0.36 5.63 1.76
C GLN A 96 -1.40 5.65 0.65
N PHE A 97 -2.60 6.13 0.98
CA PHE A 97 -3.61 6.46 -0.01
C PHE A 97 -3.39 7.88 -0.54
N GLU A 98 -3.35 8.03 -1.87
CA GLU A 98 -3.30 9.29 -2.59
C GLU A 98 -4.72 9.63 -3.10
N PRO A 99 -5.40 10.64 -2.49
CA PRO A 99 -6.74 11.02 -2.90
C PRO A 99 -6.82 11.57 -4.31
N GLY A 100 -5.74 12.20 -4.82
CA GLY A 100 -5.74 12.89 -6.11
C GLY A 100 -6.02 11.97 -7.30
N ASP A 101 -5.48 10.75 -7.28
CA ASP A 101 -5.69 9.74 -8.33
C ASP A 101 -6.23 8.40 -7.82
N GLN A 102 -6.66 8.36 -6.56
CA GLN A 102 -7.28 7.20 -5.91
C GLN A 102 -6.36 5.96 -5.90
N THR A 103 -5.08 6.16 -5.62
CA THR A 103 -4.08 5.09 -5.62
C THR A 103 -3.53 4.80 -4.23
N LEU A 104 -3.16 3.54 -4.00
CA LEU A 104 -2.26 3.13 -2.93
C LEU A 104 -0.84 3.23 -3.43
N ARG A 105 0.04 3.86 -2.66
CA ARG A 105 1.44 4.11 -3.03
C ARG A 105 2.40 3.63 -1.96
N MET A 106 3.58 3.23 -2.41
CA MET A 106 4.73 3.08 -1.55
C MET A 106 5.17 4.47 -1.06
N VAL A 107 5.50 4.58 0.23
CA VAL A 107 6.07 5.78 0.83
C VAL A 107 7.19 5.40 1.78
N ASP A 108 8.14 6.32 1.94
CA ASP A 108 9.31 6.17 2.81
C ASP A 108 10.08 4.87 2.51
N VAL A 109 10.27 4.54 1.23
CA VAL A 109 10.90 3.27 0.83
C VAL A 109 12.32 3.18 1.40
N HIS A 110 12.64 2.04 2.00
CA HIS A 110 13.98 1.71 2.47
C HIS A 110 14.46 0.40 1.86
N VAL A 111 15.68 0.39 1.33
CA VAL A 111 16.33 -0.82 0.82
C VAL A 111 17.19 -1.45 1.91
N ASN A 112 16.76 -2.62 2.39
CA ASN A 112 17.51 -3.41 3.37
C ASN A 112 18.70 -4.11 2.73
N THR A 113 18.48 -4.66 1.53
CA THR A 113 19.50 -5.41 0.80
C THR A 113 19.27 -5.27 -0.69
N PHE A 114 20.35 -5.01 -1.41
CA PHE A 114 20.39 -5.10 -2.85
C PHE A 114 21.68 -5.80 -3.28
N SER A 115 21.55 -6.87 -4.04
CA SER A 115 22.69 -7.61 -4.57
C SER A 115 22.48 -7.93 -6.04
N LEU A 116 23.56 -7.89 -6.81
CA LEU A 116 23.59 -8.30 -8.20
C LEU A 116 24.79 -9.21 -8.43
N THR A 117 24.55 -10.30 -9.13
CA THR A 117 25.55 -11.25 -9.59
C THR A 117 25.85 -11.01 -11.07
N GLY A 118 27.09 -11.29 -11.49
CA GLY A 118 27.55 -11.07 -12.87
C GLY A 118 28.00 -9.64 -13.18
N VAL A 119 27.95 -8.72 -12.21
CA VAL A 119 28.46 -7.35 -12.37
C VAL A 119 29.99 -7.37 -12.50
N PRO A 120 30.57 -6.79 -13.56
CA PRO A 120 32.03 -6.71 -13.71
C PRO A 120 32.69 -6.02 -12.51
N GLU A 121 33.85 -6.52 -12.07
CA GLU A 121 34.55 -6.03 -10.86
C GLU A 121 34.73 -4.51 -10.85
N ARG A 122 35.08 -3.93 -12.00
CA ARG A 122 35.25 -2.47 -12.18
C ARG A 122 34.01 -1.63 -11.83
N TYR A 123 32.82 -2.24 -11.80
CA TYR A 123 31.56 -1.57 -11.49
C TYR A 123 30.95 -1.99 -10.15
N GLN A 124 31.50 -2.99 -9.45
CA GLN A 124 30.90 -3.51 -8.22
C GLN A 124 30.76 -2.43 -7.13
N ALA A 125 31.80 -1.63 -6.91
CA ALA A 125 31.76 -0.56 -5.91
C ALA A 125 30.69 0.50 -6.23
N VAL A 126 30.57 0.86 -7.51
CA VAL A 126 29.58 1.85 -7.98
C VAL A 126 28.16 1.29 -7.80
N VAL A 127 27.93 0.04 -8.20
CA VAL A 127 26.62 -0.62 -8.05
C VAL A 127 26.24 -0.76 -6.57
N GLN A 128 27.14 -1.23 -5.72
CA GLN A 128 26.87 -1.40 -4.29
C GLN A 128 26.60 -0.07 -3.58
N GLY A 129 27.29 1.02 -3.98
CA GLY A 129 27.11 2.34 -3.36
C GLY A 129 25.88 3.11 -3.85
N LEU A 130 25.51 3.00 -5.13
CA LEU A 130 24.47 3.84 -5.74
C LEU A 130 23.14 3.12 -5.96
N ALA A 131 23.16 1.81 -6.26
CA ALA A 131 21.94 1.12 -6.66
C ALA A 131 20.87 1.10 -5.56
N PRO A 132 21.18 0.92 -4.25
CA PRO A 132 20.17 1.00 -3.20
C PRO A 132 19.45 2.36 -3.19
N GLN A 133 20.19 3.47 -3.21
CA GLN A 133 19.61 4.81 -3.18
C GLN A 133 18.78 5.12 -4.44
N LEU A 134 19.23 4.63 -5.59
CA LEU A 134 18.46 4.77 -6.82
C LEU A 134 17.17 3.95 -6.77
N ALA A 135 17.23 2.72 -6.27
CA ALA A 135 16.05 1.88 -6.08
C ALA A 135 15.04 2.53 -5.13
N GLU A 136 15.49 3.07 -3.99
CA GLU A 136 14.63 3.83 -3.06
C GLU A 136 13.90 4.97 -3.79
N ARG A 137 14.63 5.81 -4.53
CA ARG A 137 14.03 6.95 -5.26
C ARG A 137 13.06 6.54 -6.36
N LEU A 138 13.33 5.43 -7.05
CA LEU A 138 12.46 4.95 -8.13
C LEU A 138 11.19 4.29 -7.60
N MET A 139 11.26 3.67 -6.42
CA MET A 139 10.16 2.97 -5.80
C MET A 139 9.31 3.88 -4.90
N ASP A 140 9.88 4.98 -4.41
CA ASP A 140 9.12 5.94 -3.61
C ASP A 140 8.01 6.59 -4.45
N GLY A 141 6.77 6.57 -3.93
CA GLY A 141 5.58 7.00 -4.66
C GLY A 141 5.06 6.01 -5.71
N LEU A 142 5.67 4.82 -5.86
CA LEU A 142 5.24 3.80 -6.81
C LEU A 142 3.82 3.32 -6.48
N LYS A 143 2.97 3.24 -7.51
CA LYS A 143 1.57 2.83 -7.38
C LYS A 143 1.47 1.32 -7.12
N LEU A 144 1.01 0.96 -5.92
CA LEU A 144 0.73 -0.40 -5.50
C LEU A 144 -0.63 -0.89 -5.99
N HIS A 145 -1.64 -0.03 -6.02
CA HIS A 145 -2.98 -0.41 -6.48
C HIS A 145 -3.76 0.85 -6.83
N GLN A 146 -4.67 0.75 -7.79
CA GLN A 146 -5.63 1.81 -8.07
C GLN A 146 -7.00 1.33 -7.64
N ILE A 147 -7.65 2.09 -6.77
CA ILE A 147 -9.01 1.78 -6.35
C ILE A 147 -9.94 2.07 -7.52
N SER A 148 -10.83 1.14 -7.85
CA SER A 148 -11.73 1.33 -8.98
C SER A 148 -12.71 2.47 -8.70
N ALA A 149 -13.09 3.21 -9.74
CA ALA A 149 -14.08 4.29 -9.62
C ALA A 149 -15.43 3.76 -9.08
N LYS A 150 -15.79 2.50 -9.39
CA LYS A 150 -16.98 1.82 -8.87
C LYS A 150 -16.89 1.64 -7.35
N ASP A 151 -15.77 1.12 -6.85
CA ASP A 151 -15.58 0.91 -5.41
C ASP A 151 -15.55 2.24 -4.67
N MET A 152 -14.91 3.26 -5.25
CA MET A 152 -14.91 4.62 -4.71
C MET A 152 -16.32 5.22 -4.68
N ALA A 153 -17.13 5.02 -5.72
CA ALA A 153 -18.52 5.50 -5.74
C ALA A 153 -19.38 4.82 -4.65
N VAL A 154 -19.15 3.54 -4.37
CA VAL A 154 -19.82 2.82 -3.27
C VAL A 154 -19.43 3.42 -1.92
N VAL A 155 -18.12 3.59 -1.66
CA VAL A 155 -17.62 4.19 -0.40
C VAL A 155 -18.17 5.61 -0.22
N ASN A 156 -18.13 6.42 -1.29
CA ASN A 156 -18.66 7.77 -1.29
C ASN A 156 -20.18 7.80 -1.06
N GLY A 157 -20.92 6.88 -1.67
CA GLY A 157 -22.38 6.76 -1.51
C GLY A 157 -22.80 6.39 -0.09
N TRP A 158 -21.92 5.73 0.68
CA TRP A 158 -22.13 5.49 2.11
C TRP A 158 -21.81 6.70 3.00
N GLY A 159 -21.33 7.81 2.42
CA GLY A 159 -20.86 8.96 3.17
C GLY A 159 -19.52 8.71 3.86
N TYR A 160 -18.66 7.84 3.31
CA TYR A 160 -17.31 7.60 3.81
C TYR A 160 -16.26 8.02 2.79
N GLU A 161 -15.03 8.16 3.27
CA GLU A 161 -13.82 8.33 2.47
C GLU A 161 -12.70 7.42 3.00
N PRO A 162 -11.78 6.94 2.13
CA PRO A 162 -10.60 6.23 2.59
C PRO A 162 -9.77 7.11 3.53
N GLY A 163 -9.50 6.59 4.71
CA GLY A 163 -8.68 7.20 5.75
C GLY A 163 -7.32 6.50 5.88
N GLY A 164 -6.89 6.30 7.13
CA GLY A 164 -5.60 5.71 7.45
C GLY A 164 -5.43 4.26 6.98
N ILE A 165 -4.19 3.92 6.62
CA ILE A 165 -3.77 2.57 6.28
C ILE A 165 -2.69 2.18 7.28
N ASP A 166 -2.93 1.09 8.00
CA ASP A 166 -2.04 0.59 9.03
C ASP A 166 -1.65 -0.86 8.77
N VAL A 167 -0.38 -1.18 8.92
CA VAL A 167 0.11 -2.56 8.92
C VAL A 167 -0.03 -3.14 10.32
N THR A 168 -0.74 -4.26 10.42
CA THR A 168 -1.00 -4.97 11.67
C THR A 168 -0.52 -6.40 11.57
N ALA A 169 -0.42 -7.11 12.70
CA ALA A 169 -0.07 -8.53 12.68
C ALA A 169 -1.10 -9.40 11.92
N ALA A 170 -2.35 -8.94 11.78
CA ALA A 170 -3.40 -9.64 11.05
C ALA A 170 -3.43 -9.32 9.54
N GLY A 171 -2.77 -8.24 9.11
CA GLY A 171 -2.86 -7.75 7.74
C GLY A 171 -2.83 -6.23 7.64
N LEU A 172 -3.14 -5.73 6.43
CA LEU A 172 -3.29 -4.31 6.16
C LEU A 172 -4.69 -3.85 6.56
N ARG A 173 -4.78 -3.00 7.58
CA ARG A 173 -6.02 -2.37 8.02
C ARG A 173 -6.26 -1.11 7.21
N ILE A 174 -7.43 -1.02 6.61
CA ILE A 174 -7.91 0.15 5.88
C ILE A 174 -9.04 0.74 6.70
N THR A 175 -8.88 2.00 7.10
CA THR A 175 -9.90 2.75 7.82
C THR A 175 -10.69 3.59 6.83
N LEU A 176 -12.00 3.59 6.94
CA LEU A 176 -12.92 4.46 6.23
C LEU A 176 -13.47 5.46 7.23
N ASN A 177 -13.25 6.75 6.97
CA ASN A 177 -13.72 7.82 7.81
C ASN A 177 -15.08 8.33 7.30
N PRO A 178 -16.00 8.72 8.19
CA PRO A 178 -17.21 9.42 7.78
C PRO A 178 -16.82 10.76 7.12
N LYS A 179 -17.41 11.06 5.97
CA LYS A 179 -17.28 12.37 5.34
C LYS A 179 -17.89 13.40 6.28
N LYS A 180 -17.12 14.42 6.62
CA LYS A 180 -17.62 15.57 7.35
C LYS A 180 -18.65 16.27 6.45
N SER A 181 -19.91 16.30 6.87
CA SER A 181 -20.93 17.07 6.16
C SER A 181 -20.49 18.55 6.11
N PRO A 182 -20.58 19.23 4.94
CA PRO A 182 -20.31 20.65 4.85
C PRO A 182 -21.32 21.48 5.67
#